data_AF-A0A8T6MC10-F1
#
_entry.id   AF-A0A8T6MC10-F1
#
_cell.length_a   1.000
_cell.length_b   1.000
_cell.length_c   1.000
_cell.angle_alpha   90.00
_cell.angle_beta   90.00
_cell.angle_gamma   90.00
#
_symmetry.space_group_name_H-M   'P 1'
#
loop_
_entity.id
_entity.type
_entity.pdbx_description
1 polymer ?
#
loop_
_entity_poly.entity_id
_entity_poly.type
_entity_poly.pdbx_seq_one_letter_code
_entity_poly.pdbx_strand_id
1 'polypeptide(L)'
;MGQTILFIIDDVHLEGRPIEMQNSFANKLHEQILKCKNDKNIPILICAGDISENTQGMEWLVQFQCDTIYICGNHEFWNHDYYEVIDNLKAKSKEPGFEKIHFLHNEEKIIHGIRFLGSTLWTELAQNWAWIKKNYVVKHFMSMADFRKITARKFYLNSTKVDEMFKFLVKNGVEPDVATNLIELESFNPYLQIEENSTSIDFLENKIIEPFDGKTIVVSHHLPIPDFWMKTLGMNENILTSPYINNKAVYKEYLKQKIPAEKDILMMGFYVNSAYQFFEHNFAPDIWIHGHFHKEIDGYIGTTRMVSSPVGYMRQSEDFKVKQIIIGNEITNYIDDAIKEINNFDWNVKVKDTLNQFKNFIYDIAKVINEKEIKSDTFSPVLMAFKTQHDKNLKDVEIFVSNLFYNLIKLIDPQTTILDQIYMTSYISGFGKWAAKQGKIGIDSFSLNTSEVSFISENKYNKIKEKNDNYLEHYKEWLTELDMIEEQVSHFKTSLIAYFIFLKTQNLLEITADDED
;
A
#
# COMPACT_ATOMS: atom_id res chain seq x y z
N MET A 1 26.32 15.31 13.42
CA MET A 1 26.03 13.97 13.97
C MET A 1 25.88 13.01 12.79
N GLY A 2 26.16 11.72 12.95
CA GLY A 2 25.80 10.77 11.89
C GLY A 2 24.29 10.59 11.80
N GLN A 3 23.82 9.99 10.70
CA GLN A 3 22.40 9.77 10.43
C GLN A 3 21.89 8.57 11.22
N THR A 4 20.59 8.53 11.51
CA THR A 4 19.93 7.33 12.02
C THR A 4 19.58 6.41 10.87
N ILE A 5 19.99 5.14 10.95
CA ILE A 5 19.76 4.13 9.92
C ILE A 5 18.95 2.99 10.53
N LEU A 6 17.76 2.74 9.99
CA LEU A 6 16.94 1.59 10.32
C LEU A 6 17.44 0.38 9.53
N PHE A 7 17.66 -0.73 10.20
CA PHE A 7 17.92 -2.04 9.62
C PHE A 7 16.66 -2.87 9.80
N ILE A 8 15.99 -3.25 8.72
CA ILE A 8 14.71 -3.92 8.76
C ILE A 8 14.91 -5.39 8.40
N ILE A 9 14.39 -6.26 9.27
CA ILE A 9 14.28 -7.70 9.05
C ILE A 9 12.89 -8.19 9.45
N ASP A 10 12.38 -9.15 8.71
CA ASP A 10 11.10 -9.82 8.94
C ASP A 10 11.11 -11.21 8.30
N ASP A 11 10.20 -12.08 8.76
CA ASP A 11 10.02 -13.45 8.25
C ASP A 11 11.35 -14.23 8.17
N VAL A 12 12.20 -14.14 9.21
CA VAL A 12 13.53 -14.79 9.23
C VAL A 12 13.41 -16.30 9.44
N HIS A 13 12.44 -16.74 10.26
CA HIS A 13 12.15 -18.13 10.59
C HIS A 13 13.38 -18.93 11.05
N LEU A 14 14.07 -18.45 12.10
CA LEU A 14 15.26 -19.11 12.63
C LEU A 14 14.96 -20.55 13.10
N GLU A 15 13.77 -20.81 13.63
CA GLU A 15 13.28 -22.14 14.06
C GLU A 15 13.34 -23.19 12.94
N GLY A 16 13.20 -22.73 11.70
CA GLY A 16 13.25 -23.59 10.52
C GLY A 16 14.65 -23.80 9.97
N ARG A 17 15.70 -23.17 10.52
CA ARG A 17 17.03 -23.07 9.90
C ARG A 17 18.14 -23.74 10.72
N PRO A 18 19.12 -24.43 10.09
CA PRO A 18 20.29 -24.97 10.76
C PRO A 18 21.12 -23.87 11.44
N ILE A 19 21.79 -24.22 12.53
CA ILE A 19 22.56 -23.26 13.35
C ILE A 19 23.66 -22.54 12.55
N GLU A 20 24.27 -23.22 11.57
CA GLU A 20 25.29 -22.64 10.69
C GLU A 20 24.72 -21.50 9.84
N MET A 21 23.47 -21.64 9.38
CA MET A 21 22.77 -20.61 8.62
C MET A 21 22.36 -19.44 9.51
N GLN A 22 21.86 -19.72 10.72
CA GLN A 22 21.54 -18.68 11.70
C GLN A 22 22.80 -17.85 12.07
N ASN A 23 23.94 -18.50 12.24
CA ASN A 23 25.23 -17.85 12.48
C ASN A 23 25.69 -17.03 11.27
N SER A 24 25.51 -17.56 10.05
CA SER A 24 25.82 -16.82 8.82
C SER A 24 24.99 -15.54 8.71
N PHE A 25 23.71 -15.60 9.05
CA PHE A 25 22.80 -14.45 9.03
C PHE A 25 23.24 -13.40 10.07
N ALA A 26 23.57 -13.86 11.28
CA ALA A 26 24.08 -12.99 12.33
C ALA A 26 25.37 -12.27 11.90
N ASN A 27 26.33 -12.98 11.31
CA ASN A 27 27.57 -12.38 10.82
C ASN A 27 27.30 -11.29 9.77
N LYS A 28 26.44 -11.57 8.78
CA LYS A 28 26.05 -10.58 7.75
C LYS A 28 25.40 -9.33 8.35
N LEU A 29 24.54 -9.48 9.36
CA LEU A 29 23.91 -8.34 10.03
C LEU A 29 24.93 -7.55 10.87
N HIS A 30 25.79 -8.27 11.60
CA HIS A 30 26.82 -7.69 12.46
C HIS A 30 27.80 -6.83 11.65
N GLU A 31 28.27 -7.32 10.50
CA GLU A 31 29.15 -6.55 9.60
C GLU A 31 28.51 -5.24 9.14
N GLN A 32 27.23 -5.26 8.76
CA GLN A 32 26.53 -4.05 8.31
C GLN A 32 26.30 -3.05 9.45
N ILE A 33 25.91 -3.53 10.64
CA ILE A 33 25.73 -2.68 11.83
C ILE A 33 27.06 -2.08 12.28
N LEU A 34 28.15 -2.87 12.28
CA LEU A 34 29.49 -2.37 12.60
C LEU A 34 29.95 -1.30 11.61
N LYS A 35 29.73 -1.52 10.32
CA LYS A 35 30.03 -0.51 9.30
C LYS A 35 29.27 0.79 9.55
N CYS A 36 27.96 0.71 9.83
CA CYS A 36 27.14 1.87 10.18
C CYS A 36 27.70 2.64 11.39
N LYS A 37 28.06 1.92 12.46
CA LYS A 37 28.68 2.53 13.66
C LYS A 37 30.04 3.17 13.35
N ASN A 38 30.87 2.54 12.52
CA ASN A 38 32.18 3.07 12.10
C ASN A 38 32.06 4.36 11.29
N ASP A 39 31.00 4.45 10.47
CA ASP A 39 30.64 5.66 9.73
C ASP A 39 29.99 6.74 10.63
N LYS A 40 29.98 6.52 11.95
CA LYS A 40 29.41 7.39 13.00
C LYS A 40 27.88 7.55 12.94
N ASN A 41 27.20 6.68 12.21
CA ASN A 41 25.75 6.62 12.13
C ASN A 41 25.16 5.84 13.31
N ILE A 42 23.86 6.01 13.55
CA ILE A 42 23.12 5.38 14.66
C ILE A 42 22.26 4.25 14.08
N PRO A 43 22.63 2.97 14.27
CA PRO A 43 21.80 1.85 13.82
C PRO A 43 20.65 1.60 14.79
N ILE A 44 19.44 1.45 14.25
CA ILE A 44 18.27 0.89 14.95
C ILE A 44 17.83 -0.34 14.17
N LEU A 45 17.74 -1.50 14.85
CA LEU A 45 17.24 -2.73 14.24
C LEU A 45 15.72 -2.81 14.41
N ILE A 46 14.99 -3.13 13.34
CA ILE A 46 13.54 -3.29 13.35
C ILE A 46 13.23 -4.73 12.97
N CYS A 47 12.54 -5.44 13.85
CA CYS A 47 12.14 -6.82 13.69
C CYS A 47 10.61 -6.91 13.58
N ALA A 48 10.09 -6.98 12.36
CA ALA A 48 8.65 -6.93 12.08
C ALA A 48 7.97 -8.32 12.12
N GLY A 49 8.31 -9.10 13.14
CA GLY A 49 7.75 -10.43 13.43
C GLY A 49 8.37 -11.58 12.64
N ASP A 50 8.00 -12.80 13.05
CA ASP A 50 8.47 -14.07 12.49
C ASP A 50 10.01 -14.20 12.47
N ILE A 51 10.64 -13.77 13.57
CA ILE A 51 12.09 -13.94 13.75
C ILE A 51 12.39 -15.36 14.24
N SER A 52 11.71 -15.79 15.30
CA SER A 52 11.78 -17.16 15.83
C SER A 52 10.64 -17.44 16.82
N GLU A 53 10.40 -18.70 17.17
CA GLU A 53 9.41 -19.09 18.17
C GLU A 53 9.78 -18.58 19.59
N ASN A 54 8.81 -18.05 20.31
CA ASN A 54 8.92 -17.59 21.70
C ASN A 54 10.12 -16.63 21.91
N THR A 55 10.91 -16.76 22.98
CA THR A 55 12.02 -15.85 23.30
C THR A 55 13.27 -16.02 22.43
N GLN A 56 13.33 -17.04 21.58
CA GLN A 56 14.54 -17.38 20.81
C GLN A 56 14.96 -16.26 19.85
N GLY A 57 13.99 -15.50 19.32
CA GLY A 57 14.27 -14.34 18.47
C GLY A 57 15.07 -13.29 19.23
N MET A 58 14.64 -12.94 20.44
CA MET A 58 15.37 -11.99 21.29
C MET A 58 16.77 -12.49 21.67
N GLU A 59 16.89 -13.79 21.98
CA GLU A 59 18.18 -14.41 22.32
C GLU A 59 19.17 -14.34 21.17
N TRP A 60 18.69 -14.49 19.93
CA TRP A 60 19.51 -14.28 18.75
C TRP A 60 19.85 -12.78 18.56
N LEU A 61 18.90 -11.87 18.79
CA LEU A 61 19.09 -10.43 18.57
C LEU A 61 20.03 -9.75 19.56
N VAL A 62 20.16 -10.27 20.79
CA VAL A 62 20.92 -9.62 21.86
C VAL A 62 22.40 -9.41 21.49
N GLN A 63 22.95 -10.23 20.60
CA GLN A 63 24.35 -10.14 20.17
C GLN A 63 24.68 -8.87 19.37
N PHE A 64 23.70 -8.19 18.77
CA PHE A 64 23.95 -7.02 17.92
C PHE A 64 24.20 -5.73 18.69
N GLN A 65 23.79 -5.68 19.96
CA GLN A 65 24.10 -4.61 20.90
C GLN A 65 23.75 -3.19 20.36
N CYS A 66 22.62 -3.07 19.65
CA CYS A 66 22.00 -1.82 19.21
C CYS A 66 20.54 -1.76 19.64
N ASP A 67 19.97 -0.55 19.69
CA ASP A 67 18.53 -0.40 19.92
C ASP A 67 17.76 -1.20 18.88
N THR A 68 16.84 -2.03 19.36
CA THR A 68 16.08 -2.98 18.55
C THR A 68 14.60 -2.83 18.89
N ILE A 69 13.77 -2.53 17.90
CA ILE A 69 12.31 -2.61 18.01
C ILE A 69 11.89 -4.01 17.61
N TYR A 70 11.23 -4.72 18.52
CA TYR A 70 10.79 -6.10 18.30
C TYR A 70 9.28 -6.21 18.50
N ILE A 71 8.58 -6.80 17.54
CA ILE A 71 7.17 -7.19 17.66
C ILE A 71 7.02 -8.69 17.38
N CYS A 72 5.92 -9.30 17.82
CA CYS A 72 5.58 -10.65 17.41
C CYS A 72 4.97 -10.66 16.01
N GLY A 73 5.36 -11.63 15.20
CA GLY A 73 4.54 -12.21 14.14
C GLY A 73 3.74 -13.40 14.65
N ASN A 74 3.23 -14.24 13.74
CA ASN A 74 2.45 -15.41 14.14
C ASN A 74 3.34 -16.58 14.61
N HIS A 75 4.60 -16.67 14.13
CA HIS A 75 5.51 -17.75 14.49
C HIS A 75 6.08 -17.65 15.89
N GLU A 76 6.20 -16.44 16.46
CA GLU A 76 6.55 -16.30 17.88
C GLU A 76 5.60 -17.12 18.77
N PHE A 77 4.35 -17.33 18.34
CA PHE A 77 3.32 -18.07 19.07
C PHE A 77 3.21 -19.56 18.72
N TRP A 78 3.84 -20.02 17.63
CA TRP A 78 3.67 -21.40 17.16
C TRP A 78 4.11 -22.41 18.21
N ASN A 79 3.31 -23.44 18.43
CA ASN A 79 3.51 -24.51 19.42
C ASN A 79 3.51 -24.04 20.88
N HIS A 80 3.06 -22.81 21.14
CA HIS A 80 3.03 -22.20 22.47
C HIS A 80 1.63 -21.63 22.78
N ASP A 81 1.45 -21.16 24.01
CA ASP A 81 0.27 -20.38 24.39
C ASP A 81 0.47 -18.89 24.07
N TYR A 82 -0.54 -18.27 23.47
CA TYR A 82 -0.55 -16.88 23.05
C TYR A 82 -0.19 -15.92 24.19
N TYR A 83 -0.80 -16.07 25.36
CA TYR A 83 -0.60 -15.18 26.49
C TYR A 83 0.74 -15.44 27.17
N GLU A 84 1.13 -16.71 27.31
CA GLU A 84 2.43 -17.07 27.88
C GLU A 84 3.59 -16.50 27.06
N VAL A 85 3.52 -16.53 25.73
CA VAL A 85 4.57 -15.95 24.86
C VAL A 85 4.70 -14.45 25.08
N ILE A 86 3.59 -13.71 25.18
CA ILE A 86 3.64 -12.26 25.46
C ILE A 86 4.30 -12.01 26.82
N ASP A 87 3.89 -12.75 27.86
CA ASP A 87 4.46 -12.61 29.20
C ASP A 87 5.96 -12.96 29.23
N ASN A 88 6.36 -14.02 28.52
CA ASN A 88 7.76 -14.44 28.40
C ASN A 88 8.61 -13.37 27.70
N LEU A 89 8.15 -12.81 26.59
CA LEU A 89 8.87 -11.75 25.86
C LEU A 89 8.97 -10.47 26.69
N LYS A 90 7.90 -10.09 27.41
CA LYS A 90 7.93 -8.95 28.34
C LYS A 90 8.90 -9.19 29.50
N ALA A 91 8.95 -10.41 30.05
CA ALA A 91 9.91 -10.77 31.08
C ALA A 91 11.35 -10.74 30.54
N LYS A 92 11.58 -11.34 29.37
CA LYS A 92 12.88 -11.42 28.70
C LYS A 92 13.47 -10.04 28.42
N SER A 93 12.66 -9.10 27.94
CA SER A 93 13.10 -7.71 27.69
C SER A 93 13.60 -6.96 28.94
N LYS A 94 13.31 -7.47 30.15
CA LYS A 94 13.74 -6.90 31.43
C LYS A 94 14.95 -7.62 32.02
N GLU A 95 15.42 -8.70 31.41
CA GLU A 95 16.62 -9.41 31.86
C GLU A 95 17.90 -8.60 31.58
N PRO A 96 18.93 -8.71 32.45
CA PRO A 96 20.22 -8.09 32.19
C PRO A 96 20.81 -8.52 30.84
N GLY A 97 21.27 -7.55 30.05
CA GLY A 97 21.79 -7.76 28.70
C GLY A 97 20.77 -7.53 27.57
N PHE A 98 19.46 -7.51 27.88
CA PHE A 98 18.38 -7.30 26.90
C PHE A 98 17.88 -5.85 26.86
N GLU A 99 18.54 -4.90 27.54
CA GLU A 99 18.05 -3.53 27.74
C GLU A 99 17.88 -2.72 26.44
N LYS A 100 18.52 -3.17 25.36
CA LYS A 100 18.42 -2.56 24.03
C LYS A 100 17.34 -3.18 23.14
N ILE A 101 16.69 -4.25 23.59
CA ILE A 101 15.60 -4.89 22.85
C ILE A 101 14.28 -4.38 23.45
N HIS A 102 13.60 -3.53 22.69
CA HIS A 102 12.33 -2.92 23.03
C HIS A 102 11.19 -3.76 22.41
N PHE A 103 10.63 -4.67 23.21
CA PHE A 103 9.46 -5.45 22.81
C PHE A 103 8.19 -4.59 22.84
N LEU A 104 7.47 -4.53 21.72
CA LEU A 104 6.21 -3.80 21.61
C LEU A 104 5.05 -4.75 21.28
N HIS A 105 3.99 -4.64 22.06
CA HIS A 105 2.73 -5.34 21.85
C HIS A 105 1.58 -4.39 22.19
N ASN A 106 1.15 -3.61 21.20
CA ASN A 106 0.29 -2.44 21.37
C ASN A 106 0.93 -1.41 22.32
N GLU A 107 2.22 -1.17 22.12
CA GLU A 107 3.04 -0.27 22.95
C GLU A 107 3.83 0.72 22.09
N GLU A 108 4.17 1.84 22.72
CA GLU A 108 4.93 2.95 22.13
C GLU A 108 6.36 2.96 22.67
N LYS A 109 7.32 3.26 21.80
CA LYS A 109 8.70 3.54 22.20
C LYS A 109 9.26 4.73 21.44
N ILE A 110 9.82 5.68 22.18
CA ILE A 110 10.56 6.79 21.60
C ILE A 110 12.06 6.56 21.83
N ILE A 111 12.84 6.51 20.76
CA ILE A 111 14.31 6.44 20.78
C ILE A 111 14.88 7.33 19.69
N HIS A 112 15.96 8.05 19.99
CA HIS A 112 16.65 8.93 19.02
C HIS A 112 15.72 9.94 18.32
N GLY A 113 14.69 10.45 19.01
CA GLY A 113 13.73 11.41 18.46
C GLY A 113 12.69 10.81 17.49
N ILE A 114 12.62 9.47 17.39
CA ILE A 114 11.66 8.75 16.55
C ILE A 114 10.68 8.01 17.45
N ARG A 115 9.39 8.13 17.15
CA ARG A 115 8.30 7.41 17.79
C ARG A 115 8.02 6.12 17.02
N PHE A 116 8.11 4.99 17.70
CA PHE A 116 7.75 3.68 17.20
C PHE A 116 6.46 3.21 17.86
N LEU A 117 5.49 2.78 17.06
CA LEU A 117 4.25 2.16 17.51
C LEU A 117 4.25 0.70 17.02
N GLY A 118 4.27 -0.26 17.95
CA GLY A 118 4.44 -1.67 17.60
C GLY A 118 3.25 -2.53 17.98
N SER A 119 2.79 -3.35 17.03
CA SER A 119 1.71 -4.33 17.25
C SER A 119 1.87 -5.53 16.30
N THR A 120 1.42 -6.72 16.67
CA THR A 120 1.30 -7.81 15.70
C THR A 120 0.27 -7.48 14.60
N LEU A 121 -0.73 -6.66 14.96
CA LEU A 121 -1.86 -6.28 14.11
C LEU A 121 -2.51 -7.49 13.44
N TRP A 122 -2.88 -8.49 14.24
CA TRP A 122 -3.69 -9.61 13.75
C TRP A 122 -4.86 -9.11 12.90
N THR A 123 -5.31 -9.90 11.92
CA THR A 123 -6.32 -9.43 10.97
C THR A 123 -7.74 -9.52 11.52
N GLU A 124 -8.62 -8.65 11.04
CA GLU A 124 -10.06 -8.69 11.30
C GLU A 124 -10.79 -9.82 10.57
N LEU A 125 -10.06 -10.75 9.92
CA LEU A 125 -10.59 -11.87 9.13
C LEU A 125 -11.51 -11.41 7.99
N ALA A 126 -11.10 -10.33 7.31
CA ALA A 126 -11.86 -9.67 6.25
C ALA A 126 -13.29 -9.24 6.65
N GLN A 127 -13.59 -9.11 7.94
CA GLN A 127 -14.94 -8.70 8.38
C GLN A 127 -15.34 -7.32 7.90
N ASN A 128 -14.39 -6.43 7.65
CA ASN A 128 -14.70 -5.09 7.15
C ASN A 128 -14.77 -5.03 5.62
N TRP A 129 -14.50 -6.14 4.93
CA TRP A 129 -14.41 -6.17 3.48
C TRP A 129 -15.77 -6.53 2.91
N ALA A 130 -16.35 -5.60 2.17
CA ALA A 130 -17.72 -5.76 1.69
C ALA A 130 -17.88 -6.73 0.51
N TRP A 131 -16.80 -7.04 -0.21
CA TRP A 131 -16.83 -7.95 -1.35
C TRP A 131 -16.45 -9.40 -1.00
N ILE A 132 -16.05 -9.67 0.26
CA ILE A 132 -15.76 -11.02 0.75
C ILE A 132 -16.97 -11.60 1.48
N LYS A 133 -17.26 -12.88 1.25
CA LYS A 133 -18.19 -13.64 2.09
C LYS A 133 -17.52 -13.85 3.46
N LYS A 134 -17.79 -12.97 4.42
CA LYS A 134 -17.20 -13.00 5.79
C LYS A 134 -17.20 -14.40 6.40
N ASN A 135 -18.35 -15.09 6.30
CA ASN A 135 -18.52 -16.45 6.79
C ASN A 135 -17.55 -17.46 6.16
N TYR A 136 -17.10 -17.25 4.91
CA TYR A 136 -16.20 -18.17 4.22
C TYR A 136 -14.82 -18.21 4.87
N VAL A 137 -14.25 -17.06 5.25
CA VAL A 137 -12.93 -17.00 5.90
C VAL A 137 -12.99 -17.67 7.27
N VAL A 138 -13.96 -17.26 8.09
CA VAL A 138 -14.16 -17.82 9.44
C VAL A 138 -14.49 -19.31 9.38
N LYS A 139 -15.29 -19.79 8.41
CA LYS A 139 -15.62 -21.21 8.26
C LYS A 139 -14.39 -22.08 7.98
N HIS A 140 -13.40 -21.55 7.27
CA HIS A 140 -12.23 -22.31 6.82
C HIS A 140 -10.97 -21.99 7.63
N PHE A 141 -11.07 -21.32 8.78
CA PHE A 141 -9.92 -20.93 9.61
C PHE A 141 -8.96 -22.08 9.92
N MET A 142 -9.47 -23.31 10.09
CA MET A 142 -8.64 -24.50 10.30
C MET A 142 -7.71 -24.85 9.13
N SER A 143 -7.77 -24.16 7.98
CA SER A 143 -6.75 -24.25 6.93
C SER A 143 -5.44 -23.56 7.34
N MET A 144 -5.50 -22.57 8.22
CA MET A 144 -4.33 -21.84 8.71
C MET A 144 -3.64 -22.57 9.86
N ALA A 145 -2.31 -22.56 9.85
CA ALA A 145 -1.51 -23.26 10.85
C ALA A 145 -1.66 -22.63 12.23
N ASP A 146 -1.91 -21.32 12.30
CA ASP A 146 -1.98 -20.55 13.54
C ASP A 146 -3.03 -21.15 14.50
N PHE A 147 -4.25 -21.41 14.01
CA PHE A 147 -5.32 -22.00 14.81
C PHE A 147 -5.16 -23.50 15.13
N ARG A 148 -4.13 -24.15 14.58
CA ARG A 148 -3.79 -25.54 14.88
C ARG A 148 -2.57 -25.67 15.79
N LYS A 149 -1.73 -24.63 15.84
CA LYS A 149 -0.44 -24.64 16.53
C LYS A 149 -0.42 -23.76 17.78
N ILE A 150 -1.27 -22.76 17.85
CA ILE A 150 -1.29 -21.79 18.95
C ILE A 150 -2.42 -22.15 19.90
N THR A 151 -2.12 -22.14 21.20
CA THR A 151 -3.11 -22.27 22.28
C THR A 151 -3.38 -20.91 22.94
N ALA A 152 -4.47 -20.77 23.68
CA ALA A 152 -4.88 -19.53 24.31
C ALA A 152 -5.64 -19.79 25.63
N ARG A 153 -5.07 -20.57 26.53
CA ARG A 153 -5.68 -21.12 27.76
C ARG A 153 -6.39 -20.06 28.60
N LYS A 154 -5.76 -18.89 28.78
CA LYS A 154 -6.34 -17.79 29.56
C LYS A 154 -7.67 -17.27 28.97
N PHE A 155 -7.87 -17.35 27.66
CA PHE A 155 -9.14 -16.99 27.01
C PHE A 155 -10.28 -17.88 27.51
N TYR A 156 -10.02 -19.19 27.61
CA TYR A 156 -11.03 -20.20 27.96
C TYR A 156 -11.44 -20.20 29.43
N LEU A 157 -10.73 -19.46 30.29
CA LEU A 157 -11.14 -19.21 31.67
C LEU A 157 -12.37 -18.28 31.78
N ASN A 158 -12.68 -17.52 30.73
CA ASN A 158 -13.84 -16.62 30.69
C ASN A 158 -15.01 -17.29 29.96
N SER A 159 -15.94 -17.87 30.73
CA SER A 159 -17.11 -18.58 30.18
C SER A 159 -18.00 -17.72 29.29
N THR A 160 -18.07 -16.40 29.52
CA THR A 160 -18.86 -15.48 28.68
C THR A 160 -18.21 -15.32 27.31
N LYS A 161 -16.90 -15.09 27.26
CA LYS A 161 -16.16 -15.02 25.99
C LYS A 161 -16.19 -16.34 25.22
N VAL A 162 -16.12 -17.48 25.92
CA VAL A 162 -16.24 -18.80 25.29
C VAL A 162 -17.62 -18.99 24.65
N ASP A 163 -18.70 -18.61 25.33
CA ASP A 163 -20.05 -18.67 24.77
C ASP A 163 -20.23 -17.73 23.56
N GLU A 164 -19.70 -16.51 23.62
CA GLU A 164 -19.69 -15.57 22.50
C GLU A 164 -18.91 -16.09 21.29
N MET A 165 -17.70 -16.64 21.52
CA MET A 165 -16.90 -17.28 20.50
C MET A 165 -17.67 -18.45 19.86
N PHE A 166 -18.27 -19.33 20.66
CA PHE A 166 -19.01 -20.48 20.14
C PHE A 166 -20.16 -20.04 19.25
N LYS A 167 -20.98 -19.08 19.71
CA LYS A 167 -22.07 -18.48 18.93
C LYS A 167 -21.56 -17.82 17.66
N PHE A 168 -20.44 -17.10 17.73
CA PHE A 168 -19.82 -16.47 16.57
C PHE A 168 -19.41 -17.49 15.51
N LEU A 169 -18.72 -18.56 15.90
CA LEU A 169 -18.25 -19.60 14.98
C LEU A 169 -19.44 -20.32 14.30
N VAL A 170 -20.43 -20.75 15.07
CA VAL A 170 -21.62 -21.44 14.53
C VAL A 170 -22.42 -20.53 13.60
N LYS A 171 -22.60 -19.25 13.96
CA LYS A 171 -23.27 -18.26 13.09
C LYS A 171 -22.54 -18.06 11.76
N ASN A 172 -21.22 -18.24 11.74
CA ASN A 172 -20.40 -18.16 10.54
C ASN A 172 -20.27 -19.51 9.79
N GLY A 173 -20.98 -20.56 10.20
CA GLY A 173 -21.05 -21.83 9.49
C GLY A 173 -19.92 -22.81 9.84
N VAL A 174 -19.27 -22.63 10.98
CA VAL A 174 -18.41 -23.64 11.60
C VAL A 174 -19.30 -24.68 12.29
N GLU A 175 -19.00 -25.97 12.08
CA GLU A 175 -19.76 -27.06 12.71
C GLU A 175 -19.60 -27.02 14.24
N PRO A 176 -20.68 -27.26 15.03
CA PRO A 176 -20.62 -27.24 16.49
C PRO A 176 -19.52 -28.13 17.10
N ASP A 177 -19.26 -29.30 16.50
CA ASP A 177 -18.21 -30.22 16.96
C ASP A 177 -16.82 -29.61 16.78
N VAL A 178 -16.58 -28.89 15.69
CA VAL A 178 -15.32 -28.19 15.44
C VAL A 178 -15.13 -27.05 16.46
N ALA A 179 -16.20 -26.28 16.72
CA ALA A 179 -16.16 -25.22 17.74
C ALA A 179 -15.94 -25.79 19.16
N THR A 180 -16.54 -26.93 19.48
CA THR A 180 -16.36 -27.64 20.76
C THR A 180 -14.92 -28.13 20.92
N ASN A 181 -14.34 -28.71 19.86
CA ASN A 181 -12.94 -29.14 19.87
C ASN A 181 -11.96 -28.00 20.17
N LEU A 182 -12.22 -26.77 19.72
CA LEU A 182 -11.36 -25.63 20.07
C LEU A 182 -11.35 -25.35 21.57
N ILE A 183 -12.50 -25.54 22.24
CA ILE A 183 -12.63 -25.37 23.69
C ILE A 183 -11.83 -26.45 24.42
N GLU A 184 -11.98 -27.72 23.99
CA GLU A 184 -11.25 -28.84 24.58
C GLU A 184 -9.74 -28.72 24.41
N LEU A 185 -9.30 -28.21 23.27
CA LEU A 185 -7.88 -28.00 22.95
C LEU A 185 -7.35 -26.64 23.39
N GLU A 186 -8.20 -25.80 23.99
CA GLU A 186 -7.88 -24.43 24.40
C GLU A 186 -7.17 -23.63 23.29
N SER A 187 -7.62 -23.79 22.04
CA SER A 187 -6.90 -23.32 20.85
C SER A 187 -7.05 -21.81 20.64
N PHE A 188 -6.04 -21.17 20.03
CA PHE A 188 -6.24 -19.86 19.44
C PHE A 188 -7.36 -19.93 18.41
N ASN A 189 -8.22 -18.91 18.35
CA ASN A 189 -9.48 -18.99 17.61
C ASN A 189 -9.80 -17.67 16.89
N PRO A 190 -10.65 -17.71 15.85
CA PRO A 190 -11.03 -16.53 15.08
C PRO A 190 -11.58 -15.37 15.92
N TYR A 191 -12.39 -15.65 16.93
CA TYR A 191 -13.01 -14.61 17.77
C TYR A 191 -11.94 -13.84 18.55
N LEU A 192 -11.03 -14.56 19.21
CA LEU A 192 -9.89 -13.97 19.91
C LEU A 192 -9.02 -13.14 18.95
N GLN A 193 -8.70 -13.66 17.76
CA GLN A 193 -7.90 -12.92 16.79
C GLN A 193 -8.53 -11.57 16.42
N ILE A 194 -9.86 -11.53 16.23
CA ILE A 194 -10.61 -10.31 15.92
C ILE A 194 -10.61 -9.33 17.11
N GLU A 195 -10.70 -9.83 18.35
CA GLU A 195 -10.58 -8.98 19.54
C GLU A 195 -9.18 -8.35 19.64
N GLU A 196 -8.12 -9.13 19.37
CA GLU A 196 -6.74 -8.64 19.36
C GLU A 196 -6.49 -7.63 18.23
N ASN A 197 -7.08 -7.86 17.05
CA ASN A 197 -7.11 -6.88 15.97
C ASN A 197 -7.73 -5.56 16.44
N SER A 198 -8.94 -5.61 17.02
CA SER A 198 -9.67 -4.42 17.46
C SER A 198 -8.87 -3.64 18.50
N THR A 199 -8.25 -4.33 19.46
CA THR A 199 -7.36 -3.73 20.45
C THR A 199 -6.15 -3.03 19.80
N SER A 200 -5.59 -3.63 18.76
CA SER A 200 -4.46 -3.06 18.01
C SER A 200 -4.87 -1.82 17.21
N ILE A 201 -6.03 -1.86 16.55
CA ILE A 201 -6.59 -0.71 15.83
C ILE A 201 -6.86 0.44 16.80
N ASP A 202 -7.53 0.19 17.93
CA ASP A 202 -7.82 1.21 18.94
C ASP A 202 -6.53 1.84 19.49
N PHE A 203 -5.50 1.03 19.77
CA PHE A 203 -4.20 1.52 20.20
C PHE A 203 -3.57 2.46 19.15
N LEU A 204 -3.52 2.03 17.89
CA LEU A 204 -2.93 2.81 16.80
C LEU A 204 -3.71 4.09 16.53
N GLU A 205 -5.04 4.04 16.50
CA GLU A 205 -5.90 5.22 16.30
C GLU A 205 -5.67 6.27 17.38
N ASN A 206 -5.62 5.83 18.65
CA ASN A 206 -5.38 6.75 19.77
C ASN A 206 -3.97 7.34 19.75
N LYS A 207 -2.95 6.58 19.34
CA LYS A 207 -1.55 7.04 19.37
C LYS A 207 -1.15 7.88 18.18
N ILE A 208 -1.64 7.54 16.99
CA ILE A 208 -1.28 8.25 15.76
C ILE A 208 -1.75 9.71 15.81
N ILE A 209 -2.92 9.99 16.39
CA ILE A 209 -3.45 11.34 16.52
C ILE A 209 -2.72 12.21 17.54
N GLU A 210 -1.91 11.63 18.44
CA GLU A 210 -1.11 12.39 19.38
C GLU A 210 -0.02 13.16 18.61
N PRO A 211 0.07 14.49 18.74
CA PRO A 211 1.12 15.28 18.10
C PRO A 211 2.51 14.82 18.53
N PHE A 212 3.43 14.75 17.58
CA PHE A 212 4.82 14.39 17.84
C PHE A 212 5.73 15.13 16.86
N ASP A 213 6.71 15.86 17.40
CA ASP A 213 7.61 16.72 16.60
C ASP A 213 8.64 15.91 15.78
N GLY A 214 8.79 14.62 16.06
CA GLY A 214 9.68 13.71 15.35
C GLY A 214 8.96 12.78 14.36
N LYS A 215 9.70 11.81 13.82
CA LYS A 215 9.15 10.81 12.89
C LYS A 215 8.31 9.78 13.63
N THR A 216 7.16 9.43 13.07
CA THR A 216 6.30 8.34 13.56
C THR A 216 6.39 7.14 12.64
N ILE A 217 6.81 6.01 13.19
CA ILE A 217 6.98 4.74 12.48
C ILE A 217 6.08 3.70 13.11
N VAL A 218 5.21 3.10 12.31
CA VAL A 218 4.40 1.95 12.74
C VAL A 218 5.11 0.67 12.32
N VAL A 219 5.20 -0.29 13.23
CA VAL A 219 5.73 -1.63 12.97
C VAL A 219 4.61 -2.62 13.23
N SER A 220 4.13 -3.27 12.17
CA SER A 220 3.16 -4.36 12.26
C SER A 220 3.73 -5.66 11.72
N HIS A 221 3.13 -6.82 12.01
CA HIS A 221 3.52 -8.04 11.29
C HIS A 221 2.61 -8.22 10.08
N HIS A 222 1.29 -8.23 10.29
CA HIS A 222 0.33 -8.32 9.18
C HIS A 222 0.23 -6.99 8.44
N LEU A 223 -0.12 -7.06 7.16
CA LEU A 223 -0.24 -5.91 6.28
C LEU A 223 -1.48 -5.07 6.67
N PRO A 224 -1.39 -3.73 6.74
CA PRO A 224 -2.51 -2.89 7.17
C PRO A 224 -3.60 -2.71 6.11
N ILE A 225 -3.27 -2.84 4.82
CA ILE A 225 -4.20 -2.65 3.69
C ILE A 225 -3.89 -3.58 2.52
N PRO A 226 -4.88 -3.95 1.67
CA PRO A 226 -4.71 -4.93 0.59
C PRO A 226 -4.04 -4.42 -0.69
N ASP A 227 -3.72 -3.14 -0.81
CA ASP A 227 -3.25 -2.52 -2.06
C ASP A 227 -2.02 -3.23 -2.65
N PHE A 228 -0.97 -3.45 -1.86
CA PHE A 228 0.23 -4.16 -2.35
C PHE A 228 -0.01 -5.65 -2.62
N TRP A 229 -0.90 -6.29 -1.86
CA TRP A 229 -1.30 -7.68 -2.11
C TRP A 229 -2.01 -7.78 -3.47
N MET A 230 -2.99 -6.91 -3.71
CA MET A 230 -3.75 -6.86 -4.95
C MET A 230 -2.87 -6.51 -6.15
N LYS A 231 -1.93 -5.57 -5.99
CA LYS A 231 -0.94 -5.25 -7.02
C LYS A 231 -0.10 -6.47 -7.39
N THR A 232 0.30 -7.27 -6.40
CA THR A 232 1.04 -8.53 -6.62
C THR A 232 0.21 -9.56 -7.39
N LEU A 233 -1.11 -9.58 -7.19
CA LEU A 233 -2.04 -10.43 -7.95
C LEU A 233 -2.44 -9.85 -9.32
N GLY A 234 -1.96 -8.65 -9.68
CA GLY A 234 -2.36 -7.95 -10.91
C GLY A 234 -3.82 -7.49 -10.93
N MET A 235 -4.40 -7.22 -9.76
CA MET A 235 -5.77 -6.72 -9.60
C MET A 235 -5.81 -5.18 -9.72
N ASN A 236 -6.96 -4.62 -10.13
CA ASN A 236 -7.13 -3.19 -10.39
C ASN A 236 -7.79 -2.44 -9.21
N GLU A 237 -7.29 -1.26 -8.89
CA GLU A 237 -7.75 -0.31 -7.84
C GLU A 237 -9.24 0.07 -7.94
N ASN A 238 -9.85 -0.02 -9.12
CA ASN A 238 -11.29 0.24 -9.33
C ASN A 238 -12.21 -0.65 -8.47
N ILE A 239 -11.70 -1.75 -7.90
CA ILE A 239 -12.43 -2.62 -6.97
C ILE A 239 -12.68 -1.94 -5.62
N LEU A 240 -11.77 -1.05 -5.18
CA LEU A 240 -11.81 -0.42 -3.86
C LEU A 240 -12.54 0.93 -3.85
N THR A 241 -12.45 1.70 -4.93
CA THR A 241 -12.94 3.09 -4.99
C THR A 241 -14.36 3.24 -5.51
N SER A 242 -15.05 2.13 -5.83
CA SER A 242 -16.43 2.18 -6.36
C SER A 242 -17.41 2.61 -5.25
N PRO A 243 -18.14 3.73 -5.37
CA PRO A 243 -19.01 4.26 -4.31
C PRO A 243 -20.28 3.43 -4.02
N TYR A 244 -20.40 2.22 -4.57
CA TYR A 244 -21.55 1.32 -4.39
C TYR A 244 -21.10 -0.10 -4.01
N ILE A 245 -20.48 -0.17 -2.84
CA ILE A 245 -19.90 -1.37 -2.22
C ILE A 245 -20.99 -2.35 -1.67
N ASN A 246 -22.16 -2.41 -2.30
CA ASN A 246 -23.21 -3.40 -1.98
C ASN A 246 -24.04 -3.85 -3.20
N ASN A 247 -23.57 -3.59 -4.42
CA ASN A 247 -24.34 -3.89 -5.63
C ASN A 247 -23.86 -5.17 -6.33
N LYS A 248 -24.78 -6.11 -6.59
CA LYS A 248 -24.56 -7.31 -7.43
C LYS A 248 -23.92 -6.99 -8.80
N ALA A 249 -24.06 -5.75 -9.28
CA ALA A 249 -23.42 -5.27 -10.50
C ALA A 249 -21.89 -5.17 -10.38
N VAL A 250 -21.35 -4.70 -9.25
CA VAL A 250 -19.90 -4.65 -8.99
C VAL A 250 -19.34 -6.06 -8.83
N TYR A 251 -20.08 -6.96 -8.16
CA TYR A 251 -19.75 -8.38 -8.14
C TYR A 251 -19.72 -8.98 -9.55
N LYS A 252 -20.64 -8.59 -10.45
CA LYS A 252 -20.62 -9.03 -11.86
C LYS A 252 -19.44 -8.46 -12.66
N GLU A 253 -19.00 -7.23 -12.41
CA GLU A 253 -17.78 -6.67 -13.01
C GLU A 253 -16.51 -7.32 -12.44
N TYR A 254 -16.50 -7.66 -11.15
CA TYR A 254 -15.49 -8.50 -10.50
C TYR A 254 -15.42 -9.90 -11.11
N LEU A 255 -16.56 -10.51 -11.47
CA LEU A 255 -16.58 -11.79 -12.20
C LEU A 255 -15.94 -11.68 -13.60
N LYS A 256 -15.91 -10.48 -14.22
CA LYS A 256 -15.27 -10.24 -15.53
C LYS A 256 -13.75 -10.01 -15.39
N GLN A 257 -13.30 -9.43 -14.28
CA GLN A 257 -11.88 -9.16 -13.99
C GLN A 257 -11.30 -10.33 -13.18
N LYS A 258 -10.84 -11.38 -13.87
CA LYS A 258 -10.05 -12.52 -13.34
C LYS A 258 -10.09 -12.66 -11.81
N ILE A 259 -11.15 -13.31 -11.32
CA ILE A 259 -11.40 -13.58 -9.90
C ILE A 259 -10.16 -14.25 -9.26
N PRO A 260 -9.65 -13.77 -8.11
CA PRO A 260 -8.72 -14.55 -7.29
C PRO A 260 -9.35 -15.88 -6.94
N ALA A 261 -8.56 -16.95 -6.88
CA ALA A 261 -9.10 -18.24 -6.46
C ALA A 261 -9.67 -18.11 -5.04
N GLU A 262 -10.62 -18.96 -4.64
CA GLU A 262 -11.15 -18.93 -3.27
C GLU A 262 -10.04 -19.03 -2.22
N LYS A 263 -8.95 -19.72 -2.57
CA LYS A 263 -7.70 -19.78 -1.80
C LYS A 263 -7.08 -18.40 -1.59
N ASP A 264 -7.01 -17.55 -2.61
CA ASP A 264 -6.40 -16.21 -2.51
C ASP A 264 -7.26 -15.31 -1.61
N ILE A 265 -8.59 -15.40 -1.71
CA ILE A 265 -9.53 -14.69 -0.82
C ILE A 265 -9.33 -15.14 0.63
N LEU A 266 -9.21 -16.46 0.84
CA LEU A 266 -8.96 -17.03 2.16
C LEU A 266 -7.64 -16.52 2.73
N MET A 267 -6.56 -16.56 1.95
CA MET A 267 -5.25 -16.05 2.34
C MET A 267 -5.30 -14.56 2.68
N MET A 268 -5.91 -13.73 1.83
CA MET A 268 -6.05 -12.29 2.10
C MET A 268 -6.71 -12.02 3.46
N GLY A 269 -7.76 -12.77 3.80
CA GLY A 269 -8.46 -12.62 5.07
C GLY A 269 -7.59 -12.91 6.29
N PHE A 270 -6.56 -13.76 6.18
CA PHE A 270 -5.65 -14.03 7.29
C PHE A 270 -4.42 -13.14 7.31
N TYR A 271 -4.03 -12.57 6.17
CA TYR A 271 -2.74 -11.87 6.01
C TYR A 271 -2.85 -10.34 6.07
N VAL A 272 -4.02 -9.79 5.78
CA VAL A 272 -4.20 -8.36 5.49
C VAL A 272 -5.41 -7.76 6.21
N ASN A 273 -5.24 -6.52 6.65
CA ASN A 273 -6.30 -5.70 7.25
C ASN A 273 -6.95 -4.75 6.24
N SER A 274 -8.05 -4.09 6.62
CA SER A 274 -8.66 -2.96 5.89
C SER A 274 -8.52 -1.64 6.68
N ALA A 275 -7.29 -1.31 7.08
CA ALA A 275 -6.99 -0.18 7.95
C ALA A 275 -6.68 1.13 7.19
N TYR A 276 -7.52 1.47 6.21
CA TYR A 276 -7.33 2.65 5.34
C TYR A 276 -7.31 3.98 6.10
N GLN A 277 -8.01 4.06 7.23
CA GLN A 277 -8.13 5.29 8.02
C GLN A 277 -6.78 5.86 8.49
N PHE A 278 -5.75 5.02 8.61
CA PHE A 278 -4.41 5.47 9.00
C PHE A 278 -3.66 6.22 7.90
N PHE A 279 -4.11 6.13 6.66
CA PHE A 279 -3.46 6.75 5.50
C PHE A 279 -4.17 8.02 5.01
N GLU A 280 -5.38 8.27 5.52
CA GLU A 280 -6.22 9.41 5.12
C GLU A 280 -6.01 10.66 5.99
N HIS A 281 -5.35 10.54 7.15
CA HIS A 281 -5.26 11.61 8.16
C HIS A 281 -4.01 12.51 8.01
N ASN A 282 -4.08 13.73 8.56
CA ASN A 282 -2.92 14.63 8.71
C ASN A 282 -1.80 14.05 9.58
N PHE A 283 -2.08 12.98 10.33
CA PHE A 283 -1.10 12.32 11.20
C PHE A 283 -0.69 10.94 10.68
N ALA A 284 -0.95 10.64 9.41
CA ALA A 284 -0.50 9.38 8.80
C ALA A 284 1.00 9.15 9.12
N PRO A 285 1.38 7.92 9.53
CA PRO A 285 2.76 7.66 9.93
C PRO A 285 3.72 7.90 8.75
N ASP A 286 4.95 8.31 9.04
CA ASP A 286 5.95 8.55 8.00
C ASP A 286 6.34 7.24 7.30
N ILE A 287 6.49 6.17 8.09
CA ILE A 287 6.88 4.85 7.62
C ILE A 287 6.02 3.80 8.31
N TRP A 288 5.57 2.81 7.55
CA TRP A 288 4.93 1.61 8.05
C TRP A 288 5.75 0.39 7.62
N ILE A 289 6.31 -0.29 8.60
CA ILE A 289 7.13 -1.49 8.40
C ILE A 289 6.26 -2.71 8.70
N HIS A 290 6.25 -3.69 7.81
CA HIS A 290 5.46 -4.93 7.99
C HIS A 290 6.20 -6.19 7.52
N GLY A 291 5.61 -7.37 7.75
CA GLY A 291 6.10 -8.68 7.32
C GLY A 291 4.98 -9.58 6.78
N HIS A 292 5.04 -10.88 7.10
CA HIS A 292 4.04 -11.95 6.88
C HIS A 292 3.75 -12.33 5.42
N PHE A 293 3.77 -11.37 4.50
CA PHE A 293 3.42 -11.60 3.10
C PHE A 293 4.53 -12.34 2.31
N HIS A 294 5.75 -12.43 2.85
CA HIS A 294 6.91 -13.02 2.18
C HIS A 294 7.17 -12.43 0.78
N LYS A 295 6.74 -11.18 0.57
CA LYS A 295 7.00 -10.37 -0.61
C LYS A 295 7.56 -9.04 -0.16
N GLU A 296 8.68 -8.68 -0.79
CA GLU A 296 9.31 -7.38 -0.58
C GLU A 296 8.38 -6.28 -1.10
N ILE A 297 8.12 -5.32 -0.24
CA ILE A 297 7.37 -4.10 -0.54
C ILE A 297 8.26 -2.93 -0.16
N ASP A 298 8.37 -1.96 -1.07
CA ASP A 298 8.96 -0.65 -0.83
C ASP A 298 8.27 0.33 -1.76
N GLY A 299 7.31 1.08 -1.22
CA GLY A 299 6.48 2.01 -1.98
C GLY A 299 5.69 2.93 -1.05
N TYR A 300 4.78 3.72 -1.60
CA TYR A 300 4.04 4.71 -0.83
C TYR A 300 2.53 4.49 -0.91
N ILE A 301 1.85 4.77 0.19
CA ILE A 301 0.40 4.93 0.27
C ILE A 301 0.15 6.29 0.89
N GLY A 302 -0.38 7.21 0.10
CA GLY A 302 -0.31 8.63 0.45
C GLY A 302 1.13 9.02 0.78
N THR A 303 1.33 9.66 1.92
CA THR A 303 2.67 10.06 2.41
C THR A 303 3.42 8.98 3.17
N THR A 304 2.76 7.87 3.51
CA THR A 304 3.37 6.80 4.30
C THR A 304 4.20 5.89 3.41
N ARG A 305 5.49 5.75 3.72
CA ARG A 305 6.34 4.73 3.08
C ARG A 305 6.04 3.36 3.67
N MET A 306 5.58 2.44 2.84
CA MET A 306 5.27 1.05 3.19
C MET A 306 6.49 0.18 2.87
N VAL A 307 7.01 -0.56 3.85
CA VAL A 307 8.25 -1.33 3.70
C VAL A 307 8.17 -2.73 4.33
N SER A 308 8.67 -3.73 3.62
CA SER A 308 8.99 -5.07 4.14
C SER A 308 10.28 -5.60 3.50
N SER A 309 11.02 -6.47 4.19
CA SER A 309 12.23 -7.13 3.71
C SER A 309 12.28 -8.62 4.10
N PRO A 310 11.28 -9.42 3.68
CA PRO A 310 11.15 -10.78 4.16
C PRO A 310 12.25 -11.69 3.63
N VAL A 311 12.83 -12.47 4.54
CA VAL A 311 13.67 -13.62 4.17
C VAL A 311 12.76 -14.77 3.69
N GLY A 312 11.69 -15.03 4.43
CA GLY A 312 10.76 -16.14 4.23
C GLY A 312 11.30 -17.49 4.73
N TYR A 313 10.58 -18.57 4.43
CA TYR A 313 10.99 -19.93 4.78
C TYR A 313 12.27 -20.33 4.05
N MET A 314 13.02 -21.30 4.60
CA MET A 314 14.23 -21.84 3.95
C MET A 314 13.99 -22.30 2.51
N ARG A 315 12.84 -22.96 2.24
CA ARG A 315 12.46 -23.39 0.88
C ARG A 315 12.20 -22.24 -0.11
N GLN A 316 12.05 -21.01 0.38
CA GLN A 316 11.83 -19.81 -0.43
C GLN A 316 13.12 -19.02 -0.61
N SER A 317 13.94 -18.91 0.45
CA SER A 317 15.23 -18.25 0.37
C SER A 317 16.23 -18.77 1.41
N GLU A 318 17.46 -18.95 0.96
CA GLU A 318 18.65 -19.16 1.79
C GLU A 318 19.42 -17.84 2.01
N ASP A 319 19.05 -16.77 1.29
CA ASP A 319 19.72 -15.49 1.35
C ASP A 319 19.12 -14.61 2.45
N PHE A 320 19.98 -14.20 3.39
CA PHE A 320 19.62 -13.21 4.38
C PHE A 320 19.43 -11.84 3.73
N LYS A 321 18.27 -11.22 3.99
CA LYS A 321 17.93 -9.90 3.50
C LYS A 321 17.82 -8.91 4.66
N VAL A 322 18.32 -7.70 4.41
CA VAL A 322 18.22 -6.58 5.32
C VAL A 322 17.97 -5.35 4.50
N LYS A 323 16.87 -4.64 4.77
CA LYS A 323 16.60 -3.34 4.16
C LYS A 323 17.13 -2.24 5.06
N GLN A 324 17.82 -1.26 4.49
CA GLN A 324 18.27 -0.07 5.21
C GLN A 324 17.43 1.14 4.83
N ILE A 325 16.97 1.90 5.82
CA ILE A 325 16.33 3.20 5.62
C ILE A 325 17.10 4.26 6.41
N ILE A 326 17.53 5.31 5.72
CA ILE A 326 18.17 6.47 6.34
C ILE A 326 17.09 7.47 6.71
N ILE A 327 16.97 7.77 8.00
CA ILE A 327 16.05 8.78 8.52
C ILE A 327 16.62 10.17 8.24
N GLY A 328 15.78 11.08 7.74
CA GLY A 328 16.13 12.43 7.28
C GLY A 328 16.37 12.56 5.76
N ASN A 329 16.37 11.45 5.00
CA ASN A 329 16.50 11.46 3.54
C ASN A 329 15.16 11.17 2.82
N GLU A 330 14.03 11.29 3.51
CA GLU A 330 12.71 10.84 3.04
C GLU A 330 12.30 11.52 1.74
N ILE A 331 12.50 12.84 1.62
CA ILE A 331 12.14 13.56 0.40
C ILE A 331 12.97 13.08 -0.80
N THR A 332 14.29 12.92 -0.61
CA THR A 332 15.18 12.42 -1.67
C THR A 332 14.79 11.00 -2.09
N ASN A 333 14.47 10.13 -1.12
CA ASN A 333 13.99 8.77 -1.40
C ASN A 333 12.65 8.80 -2.13
N TYR A 334 11.71 9.64 -1.69
CA TYR A 334 10.41 9.83 -2.31
C TYR A 334 10.55 10.30 -3.77
N ILE A 335 11.45 11.25 -4.04
CA ILE A 335 11.74 11.72 -5.40
C ILE A 335 12.24 10.57 -6.28
N ASP A 336 13.17 9.74 -5.77
CA ASP A 336 13.70 8.60 -6.51
C ASP A 336 12.61 7.55 -6.81
N ASP A 337 11.72 7.30 -5.85
CA ASP A 337 10.62 6.36 -6.02
C ASP A 337 9.52 6.93 -6.93
N ALA A 338 9.20 8.23 -6.83
CA ALA A 338 8.30 8.92 -7.74
C ALA A 338 8.81 8.84 -9.20
N ILE A 339 10.12 9.03 -9.43
CA ILE A 339 10.71 8.85 -10.77
C ILE A 339 10.54 7.41 -11.25
N LYS A 340 10.72 6.40 -10.40
CA LYS A 340 10.47 5.00 -10.76
C LYS A 340 8.99 4.75 -11.07
N GLU A 341 8.08 5.28 -10.26
CA GLU A 341 6.63 5.18 -10.46
C GLU A 341 6.21 5.83 -11.77
N ILE A 342 6.68 7.04 -12.08
CA ILE A 342 6.42 7.72 -13.35
C ILE A 342 6.94 6.88 -14.53
N ASN A 343 8.10 6.24 -14.39
CA ASN A 343 8.62 5.38 -15.44
C ASN A 343 7.81 4.10 -15.64
N ASN A 344 7.35 3.50 -14.54
CA ASN A 344 6.60 2.24 -14.52
C ASN A 344 5.08 2.40 -14.72
N PHE A 345 4.57 3.63 -14.63
CA PHE A 345 3.16 3.92 -14.90
C PHE A 345 2.84 3.52 -16.34
N ASP A 346 1.68 2.89 -16.54
CA ASP A 346 1.30 2.30 -17.82
C ASP A 346 0.75 3.35 -18.80
N TRP A 347 1.59 4.34 -19.14
CA TRP A 347 1.27 5.41 -20.08
C TRP A 347 0.77 4.87 -21.43
N ASN A 348 1.29 3.72 -21.84
CA ASN A 348 0.92 3.08 -23.10
C ASN A 348 -0.50 2.51 -23.04
N VAL A 349 -0.81 1.65 -22.08
CA VAL A 349 -2.16 1.06 -22.00
C VAL A 349 -3.20 2.11 -21.60
N LYS A 350 -2.86 2.99 -20.67
CA LYS A 350 -3.79 4.02 -20.20
C LYS A 350 -4.06 5.06 -21.28
N VAL A 351 -3.08 5.51 -22.06
CA VAL A 351 -3.33 6.60 -23.01
C VAL A 351 -3.14 6.16 -24.46
N LYS A 352 -1.97 5.62 -24.80
CA LYS A 352 -1.58 5.31 -26.19
C LYS A 352 -2.45 4.24 -26.86
N ASP A 353 -2.82 3.17 -26.17
CA ASP A 353 -3.58 2.05 -26.75
C ASP A 353 -5.02 2.46 -27.09
N THR A 354 -5.63 3.29 -26.23
CA THR A 354 -6.97 3.85 -26.50
C THR A 354 -6.93 4.77 -27.71
N LEU A 355 -5.89 5.61 -27.82
CA LEU A 355 -5.69 6.48 -28.99
C LEU A 355 -5.44 5.65 -30.27
N ASN A 356 -4.61 4.60 -30.20
CA ASN A 356 -4.31 3.72 -31.34
C ASN A 356 -5.53 2.92 -31.80
N GLN A 357 -6.31 2.35 -30.88
CA GLN A 357 -7.57 1.67 -31.22
C GLN A 357 -8.53 2.63 -31.92
N PHE A 358 -8.57 3.88 -31.46
CA PHE A 358 -9.40 4.90 -32.08
C PHE A 358 -8.88 5.35 -33.45
N LYS A 359 -7.56 5.52 -33.63
CA LYS A 359 -6.93 5.77 -34.94
C LYS A 359 -7.28 4.66 -35.93
N ASN A 360 -7.09 3.39 -35.53
CA ASN A 360 -7.42 2.23 -36.37
C ASN A 360 -8.90 2.21 -36.75
N PHE A 361 -9.79 2.48 -35.80
CA PHE A 361 -11.22 2.58 -36.06
C PHE A 361 -11.58 3.69 -37.05
N ILE A 362 -10.94 4.88 -36.92
CA ILE A 362 -11.09 5.97 -37.90
C ILE A 362 -10.62 5.53 -39.29
N TYR A 363 -9.47 4.85 -39.39
CA TYR A 363 -8.96 4.34 -40.67
C TYR A 363 -9.92 3.32 -41.31
N ASP A 364 -10.42 2.37 -40.53
CA ASP A 364 -11.37 1.35 -41.00
C ASP A 364 -12.67 2.00 -41.49
N ILE A 365 -13.19 3.01 -40.77
CA ILE A 365 -14.38 3.75 -41.22
C ILE A 365 -14.11 4.55 -42.48
N ALA A 366 -13.00 5.29 -42.54
CA ALA A 366 -12.66 6.10 -43.70
C ALA A 366 -12.59 5.24 -44.98
N LYS A 367 -12.11 3.99 -44.84
CA LYS A 367 -12.12 2.99 -45.91
C LYS A 367 -13.54 2.59 -46.31
N VAL A 368 -14.39 2.20 -45.36
CA VAL A 368 -15.77 1.75 -45.63
C VAL A 368 -16.67 2.85 -46.22
N ILE A 369 -16.50 4.11 -45.79
CA ILE A 369 -17.24 5.25 -46.35
C ILE A 369 -16.80 5.55 -47.79
N ASN A 370 -15.50 5.47 -48.08
CA ASN A 370 -15.00 5.59 -49.46
C ASN A 370 -15.57 4.50 -50.39
N GLU A 371 -15.90 3.34 -49.83
CA GLU A 371 -16.52 2.21 -50.52
C GLU A 371 -18.08 2.33 -50.60
N LYS A 372 -18.67 3.41 -50.07
CA LYS A 372 -20.10 3.82 -50.12
C LYS A 372 -21.11 2.92 -49.38
N GLU A 373 -20.71 2.09 -48.43
CA GLU A 373 -21.61 1.08 -47.84
C GLU A 373 -22.33 1.45 -46.52
N ILE A 374 -22.06 2.59 -45.86
CA ILE A 374 -22.68 2.92 -44.55
C ILE A 374 -23.12 4.39 -44.44
N LYS A 375 -24.28 4.64 -43.82
CA LYS A 375 -24.81 5.98 -43.46
C LYS A 375 -24.13 6.56 -42.20
N SER A 376 -23.82 7.85 -42.22
CA SER A 376 -22.99 8.55 -41.23
C SER A 376 -23.61 8.65 -39.81
N ASP A 377 -24.92 8.46 -39.69
CA ASP A 377 -25.73 8.62 -38.47
C ASP A 377 -25.35 7.60 -37.37
N THR A 378 -24.76 6.48 -37.77
CA THR A 378 -24.44 5.33 -36.92
C THR A 378 -23.20 5.54 -36.03
N PHE A 379 -22.45 6.63 -36.23
CA PHE A 379 -21.09 6.80 -35.67
C PHE A 379 -21.02 7.59 -34.35
N SER A 380 -22.03 8.42 -34.04
CA SER A 380 -22.03 9.27 -32.84
C SER A 380 -21.90 8.48 -31.52
N PRO A 381 -22.59 7.34 -31.31
CA PRO A 381 -22.45 6.57 -30.07
C PRO A 381 -21.05 5.98 -29.86
N VAL A 382 -20.36 5.58 -30.93
CA VAL A 382 -19.02 5.00 -30.84
C VAL A 382 -17.97 6.08 -30.54
N LEU A 383 -18.06 7.24 -31.20
CA LEU A 383 -17.23 8.41 -30.89
C LEU A 383 -17.41 8.85 -29.43
N MET A 384 -18.65 8.87 -28.94
CA MET A 384 -18.94 9.19 -27.54
C MET A 384 -18.32 8.16 -26.57
N ALA A 385 -18.33 6.87 -26.90
CA ALA A 385 -17.70 5.84 -26.10
C ALA A 385 -16.17 6.00 -26.03
N PHE A 386 -15.52 6.31 -27.17
CA PHE A 386 -14.08 6.57 -27.21
C PHE A 386 -13.70 7.83 -26.42
N LYS A 387 -14.47 8.92 -26.58
CA LYS A 387 -14.28 10.15 -25.78
C LYS A 387 -14.40 9.84 -24.28
N THR A 388 -15.45 9.12 -23.88
CA THR A 388 -15.67 8.75 -22.48
C THR A 388 -14.52 7.91 -21.92
N GLN A 389 -14.00 6.96 -22.69
CA GLN A 389 -12.85 6.15 -22.28
C GLN A 389 -11.56 6.98 -22.20
N HIS A 390 -11.33 7.88 -23.15
CA HIS A 390 -10.19 8.79 -23.14
C HIS A 390 -10.23 9.75 -21.94
N ASP A 391 -11.38 10.37 -21.66
CA ASP A 391 -11.57 11.24 -20.49
C ASP A 391 -11.31 10.47 -19.18
N LYS A 392 -11.76 9.22 -19.09
CA LYS A 392 -11.47 8.35 -17.94
C LYS A 392 -9.97 8.09 -17.79
N ASN A 393 -9.28 7.82 -18.89
CA ASN A 393 -7.84 7.55 -18.87
C ASN A 393 -7.01 8.78 -18.48
N LEU A 394 -7.39 9.96 -18.96
CA LEU A 394 -6.75 11.22 -18.56
C LEU A 394 -6.99 11.51 -17.08
N LYS A 395 -8.18 11.19 -16.56
CA LYS A 395 -8.48 11.30 -15.13
C LYS A 395 -7.59 10.37 -14.28
N ASP A 396 -7.31 9.15 -14.75
CA ASP A 396 -6.37 8.25 -14.07
C ASP A 396 -4.95 8.84 -14.02
N VAL A 397 -4.49 9.46 -15.12
CA VAL A 397 -3.19 10.17 -15.16
C VAL A 397 -3.16 11.35 -14.19
N GLU A 398 -4.23 12.15 -14.15
CA GLU A 398 -4.35 13.29 -13.24
C GLU A 398 -4.29 12.85 -11.79
N ILE A 399 -5.06 11.83 -11.41
CA ILE A 399 -5.05 11.29 -10.03
C ILE A 399 -3.64 10.83 -9.67
N PHE A 400 -2.98 10.08 -10.55
CA PHE A 400 -1.61 9.62 -10.34
C PHE A 400 -0.64 10.78 -10.07
N VAL A 401 -0.61 11.77 -10.96
CA VAL A 401 0.30 12.93 -10.84
C VAL A 401 -0.04 13.77 -9.61
N SER A 402 -1.32 14.00 -9.35
CA SER A 402 -1.76 14.78 -8.21
C SER A 402 -1.38 14.12 -6.89
N ASN A 403 -1.46 12.79 -6.81
CA ASN A 403 -0.97 12.05 -5.65
C ASN A 403 0.55 12.22 -5.49
N LEU A 404 1.32 12.20 -6.58
CA LEU A 404 2.77 12.43 -6.48
C LEU A 404 3.12 13.80 -5.89
N PHE A 405 2.47 14.86 -6.39
CA PHE A 405 2.71 16.21 -5.91
C PHE A 405 2.14 16.44 -4.50
N TYR A 406 0.96 15.90 -4.20
CA TYR A 406 0.39 15.99 -2.86
C TYR A 406 1.30 15.35 -1.82
N ASN A 407 1.81 14.15 -2.10
CA ASN A 407 2.73 13.46 -1.20
C ASN A 407 4.03 14.23 -1.02
N LEU A 408 4.59 14.78 -2.09
CA LEU A 408 5.78 15.63 -2.02
C LEU A 408 5.52 16.89 -1.16
N ILE A 409 4.42 17.59 -1.41
CA ILE A 409 4.08 18.83 -0.67
C ILE A 409 3.85 18.51 0.80
N LYS A 410 3.13 17.45 1.14
CA LYS A 410 2.88 17.06 2.54
C LYS A 410 4.15 16.59 3.26
N LEU A 411 5.15 16.08 2.54
CA LEU A 411 6.49 15.83 3.12
C LEU A 411 7.26 17.13 3.43
N ILE A 412 7.00 18.21 2.71
CA ILE A 412 7.65 19.53 2.89
C ILE A 412 6.88 20.37 3.92
N ASP A 413 5.55 20.40 3.82
CA ASP A 413 4.62 21.09 4.70
C ASP A 413 3.57 20.10 5.25
N PRO A 414 3.81 19.52 6.44
CA PRO A 414 2.89 18.60 7.10
C PRO A 414 1.51 19.18 7.41
N GLN A 415 1.31 20.51 7.37
CA GLN A 415 0.00 21.12 7.61
C GLN A 415 -0.94 21.02 6.39
N THR A 416 -0.43 20.61 5.24
CA THR A 416 -1.20 20.42 4.01
C THR A 416 -2.33 19.39 4.21
N THR A 417 -3.58 19.81 3.96
CA THR A 417 -4.77 19.03 4.27
C THR A 417 -5.27 18.18 3.10
N ILE A 418 -6.18 17.23 3.35
CA ILE A 418 -6.85 16.47 2.29
C ILE A 418 -7.74 17.32 1.38
N LEU A 419 -8.23 18.47 1.87
CA LEU A 419 -8.96 19.43 1.04
C LEU A 419 -8.04 20.08 0.00
N ASP A 420 -6.76 20.25 0.33
CA ASP A 420 -5.74 20.71 -0.62
C ASP A 420 -5.48 19.63 -1.69
N GLN A 421 -5.48 18.34 -1.33
CA GLN A 421 -5.42 17.22 -2.30
C GLN A 421 -6.60 17.25 -3.29
N ILE A 422 -7.83 17.43 -2.78
CA ILE A 422 -9.04 17.51 -3.60
C ILE A 422 -8.98 18.72 -4.55
N TYR A 423 -8.40 19.83 -4.10
CA TYR A 423 -8.21 21.01 -4.94
C TYR A 423 -7.16 20.77 -6.04
N MET A 424 -6.07 20.06 -5.72
CA MET A 424 -5.01 19.70 -6.66
C MET A 424 -5.47 18.71 -7.76
N THR A 425 -6.42 17.82 -7.44
CA THR A 425 -6.91 16.69 -8.28
C THR A 425 -8.07 17.03 -9.24
N SER A 426 -8.44 18.30 -9.44
CA SER A 426 -9.62 18.66 -10.24
C SER A 426 -9.34 18.94 -11.74
N TYR A 427 -9.94 18.07 -12.59
CA TYR A 427 -9.79 17.79 -14.04
C TYR A 427 -9.87 18.94 -15.05
N ILE A 428 -9.61 20.20 -14.68
CA ILE A 428 -9.45 21.27 -15.68
C ILE A 428 -8.22 22.14 -15.38
N SER A 429 -7.72 22.20 -14.15
CA SER A 429 -6.65 23.16 -13.77
C SER A 429 -6.29 23.20 -12.28
N GLY A 430 -6.70 22.22 -11.46
CA GLY A 430 -6.55 22.30 -10.00
C GLY A 430 -5.14 22.67 -9.53
N PHE A 431 -4.14 21.89 -9.95
CA PHE A 431 -2.73 22.12 -9.62
C PHE A 431 -2.16 23.42 -10.19
N GLY A 432 -2.40 23.72 -11.48
CA GLY A 432 -1.91 24.96 -12.11
C GLY A 432 -2.52 26.23 -11.49
N LYS A 433 -3.82 26.21 -11.16
CA LYS A 433 -4.49 27.32 -10.46
C LYS A 433 -4.08 27.42 -9.00
N TRP A 434 -3.82 26.30 -8.33
CA TRP A 434 -3.29 26.29 -6.96
C TRP A 434 -1.88 26.89 -6.92
N ALA A 435 -0.97 26.40 -7.75
CA ALA A 435 0.41 26.89 -7.83
C ALA A 435 0.48 28.38 -8.22
N ALA A 436 -0.36 28.81 -9.16
CA ALA A 436 -0.49 30.22 -9.53
C ALA A 436 -1.07 31.09 -8.40
N LYS A 437 -2.00 30.56 -7.58
CA LYS A 437 -2.60 31.27 -6.45
C LYS A 437 -1.64 31.38 -5.26
N GLN A 438 -0.78 30.39 -5.05
CA GLN A 438 0.25 30.41 -4.01
C GLN A 438 1.52 31.15 -4.46
N GLY A 439 1.61 31.58 -5.72
CA GLY A 439 2.76 32.31 -6.25
C GLY A 439 4.04 31.49 -6.43
N LYS A 440 4.01 30.16 -6.21
CA LYS A 440 5.23 29.38 -5.95
C LYS A 440 5.78 28.50 -7.07
N ILE A 441 5.09 28.20 -8.17
CA ILE A 441 5.74 27.60 -9.37
C ILE A 441 4.98 28.02 -10.65
N GLY A 442 5.70 28.41 -11.70
CA GLY A 442 5.16 28.53 -13.06
C GLY A 442 5.01 27.15 -13.71
N ILE A 443 3.84 26.52 -13.53
CA ILE A 443 3.53 25.14 -13.96
C ILE A 443 2.79 25.13 -15.34
N ASP A 444 3.05 26.11 -16.20
CA ASP A 444 2.38 26.19 -17.52
C ASP A 444 2.73 24.98 -18.43
N SER A 445 3.82 24.27 -18.13
CA SER A 445 4.33 23.11 -18.88
C SER A 445 3.58 21.79 -18.64
N PHE A 446 2.69 21.70 -17.64
CA PHE A 446 1.97 20.47 -17.30
C PHE A 446 0.50 20.46 -17.79
N SER A 447 0.14 21.35 -18.71
CA SER A 447 -1.22 21.39 -19.27
C SER A 447 -1.40 20.35 -20.39
N LEU A 448 -2.25 19.34 -20.14
CA LEU A 448 -2.81 18.48 -21.20
C LEU A 448 -4.02 19.21 -21.77
N ASN A 449 -3.80 20.05 -22.78
CA ASN A 449 -4.86 20.86 -23.36
C ASN A 449 -5.64 20.05 -24.40
N THR A 450 -6.62 19.26 -23.94
CA THR A 450 -7.65 18.74 -24.83
C THR A 450 -8.68 19.85 -25.00
N SER A 451 -8.65 20.56 -26.13
CA SER A 451 -9.66 21.61 -26.34
C SER A 451 -11.06 21.02 -26.13
N GLU A 452 -11.96 21.71 -25.39
CA GLU A 452 -13.37 21.30 -25.22
C GLU A 452 -14.11 21.10 -26.57
N VAL A 453 -13.44 21.44 -27.67
CA VAL A 453 -13.91 21.55 -29.04
C VAL A 453 -13.47 20.35 -29.92
N SER A 454 -12.54 19.50 -29.46
CA SER A 454 -11.85 18.48 -30.28
C SER A 454 -12.73 17.29 -30.67
N PHE A 455 -13.46 16.72 -29.71
CA PHE A 455 -14.43 15.66 -29.99
C PHE A 455 -15.82 16.26 -30.18
N ILE A 456 -16.23 16.34 -31.44
CA ILE A 456 -17.47 16.95 -31.91
C ILE A 456 -18.63 16.67 -30.94
N SER A 457 -19.11 17.72 -30.23
CA SER A 457 -20.37 17.62 -29.50
C SER A 457 -21.49 17.27 -30.47
N GLU A 458 -22.48 16.48 -30.04
CA GLU A 458 -23.60 16.06 -30.90
C GLU A 458 -24.22 17.25 -31.66
N ASN A 459 -24.26 18.42 -31.02
CA ASN A 459 -24.69 19.70 -31.60
C ASN A 459 -23.78 20.22 -32.73
N LYS A 460 -22.46 20.10 -32.62
CA LYS A 460 -21.51 20.49 -33.67
C LYS A 460 -21.53 19.48 -34.84
N TYR A 461 -21.76 18.20 -34.56
CA TYR A 461 -21.91 17.15 -35.59
C TYR A 461 -23.14 17.42 -36.45
N ASN A 462 -24.27 17.72 -35.80
CA ASN A 462 -25.52 18.03 -36.49
C ASN A 462 -25.39 19.29 -37.36
N LYS A 463 -24.62 20.31 -36.94
CA LYS A 463 -24.33 21.51 -37.74
C LYS A 463 -23.43 21.24 -38.97
N ILE A 464 -22.50 20.30 -38.88
CA ILE A 464 -21.60 19.91 -40.00
C ILE A 464 -22.36 19.04 -41.02
N LYS A 465 -23.21 18.13 -40.53
CA LYS A 465 -24.09 17.29 -41.36
C LYS A 465 -24.98 18.13 -42.29
N GLU A 466 -25.47 19.27 -41.81
CA GLU A 466 -26.32 20.19 -42.59
C GLU A 466 -25.56 20.92 -43.72
N LYS A 467 -24.22 21.02 -43.65
CA LYS A 467 -23.41 21.81 -44.59
C LYS A 467 -22.86 21.04 -45.80
N ASN A 468 -23.06 19.71 -45.89
CA ASN A 468 -22.51 18.88 -46.99
C ASN A 468 -20.97 18.97 -47.11
N ASP A 469 -20.27 19.22 -46.01
CA ASP A 469 -18.80 19.30 -45.99
C ASP A 469 -18.14 17.93 -46.23
N ASN A 470 -16.93 17.95 -46.81
CA ASN A 470 -16.18 16.75 -47.17
C ASN A 470 -15.73 15.98 -45.91
N TYR A 471 -16.50 14.97 -45.53
CA TYR A 471 -16.25 14.13 -44.35
C TYR A 471 -14.80 13.58 -44.24
N LEU A 472 -14.07 13.44 -45.35
CA LEU A 472 -12.67 13.00 -45.40
C LEU A 472 -11.66 14.01 -44.82
N GLU A 473 -11.93 15.31 -44.88
CA GLU A 473 -11.04 16.33 -44.28
C GLU A 473 -11.10 16.27 -42.76
N HIS A 474 -12.28 16.05 -42.19
CA HIS A 474 -12.46 15.95 -40.74
C HIS A 474 -11.78 14.71 -40.12
N TYR A 475 -11.69 13.58 -40.83
CA TYR A 475 -10.94 12.42 -40.33
C TYR A 475 -9.44 12.68 -40.21
N LYS A 476 -8.86 13.46 -41.14
CA LYS A 476 -7.44 13.85 -41.08
C LYS A 476 -7.18 14.81 -39.93
N GLU A 477 -8.11 15.73 -39.66
CA GLU A 477 -8.07 16.61 -38.48
C GLU A 477 -8.07 15.78 -37.19
N TRP A 478 -8.95 14.79 -37.06
CA TRP A 478 -8.98 13.92 -35.87
C TRP A 478 -7.71 13.11 -35.69
N LEU A 479 -7.16 12.52 -36.77
CA LEU A 479 -5.89 11.79 -36.68
C LEU A 479 -4.74 12.69 -36.22
N THR A 480 -4.70 13.93 -36.72
CA THR A 480 -3.70 14.93 -36.33
C THR A 480 -3.85 15.33 -34.85
N GLU A 481 -5.08 15.53 -34.39
CA GLU A 481 -5.36 15.79 -32.97
C GLU A 481 -4.93 14.63 -32.07
N LEU A 482 -5.17 13.39 -32.49
CA LEU A 482 -4.74 12.19 -31.74
C LEU A 482 -3.22 12.06 -31.68
N ASP A 483 -2.50 12.42 -32.76
CA ASP A 483 -1.04 12.48 -32.77
C ASP A 483 -0.53 13.58 -31.81
N MET A 484 -1.17 14.74 -31.79
CA MET A 484 -0.84 15.82 -30.85
C MET A 484 -1.03 15.41 -29.38
N ILE A 485 -2.11 14.70 -29.05
CA ILE A 485 -2.36 14.22 -27.69
C ILE A 485 -1.29 13.21 -27.27
N GLU A 486 -0.90 12.30 -28.17
CA GLU A 486 0.18 11.33 -27.92
C GLU A 486 1.52 12.02 -27.64
N GLU A 487 1.87 13.04 -28.43
CA GLU A 487 3.07 13.85 -28.24
C GLU A 487 3.03 14.63 -26.91
N GLN A 488 1.90 15.25 -26.58
CA GLN A 488 1.70 15.97 -25.32
C GLN A 488 1.90 15.08 -24.10
N VAL A 489 1.40 13.84 -24.12
CA VAL A 489 1.55 12.88 -23.01
C VAL A 489 3.01 12.45 -22.85
N SER A 490 3.72 12.22 -23.96
CA SER A 490 5.16 11.90 -23.94
C SER A 490 6.01 13.06 -23.41
N HIS A 491 5.70 14.28 -23.85
CA HIS A 491 6.36 15.50 -23.37
C HIS A 491 6.08 15.71 -21.87
N PHE A 492 4.82 15.57 -21.46
CA PHE A 492 4.39 15.69 -20.06
C PHE A 492 5.15 14.73 -19.14
N LYS A 493 5.25 13.44 -19.52
CA LYS A 493 6.04 12.44 -18.77
C LYS A 493 7.50 12.90 -18.59
N THR A 494 8.11 13.38 -19.68
CA THR A 494 9.51 13.81 -19.68
C THR A 494 9.72 15.04 -18.80
N SER A 495 8.83 16.02 -18.89
CA SER A 495 8.82 17.23 -18.04
C SER A 495 8.63 16.90 -16.56
N LEU A 496 7.79 15.92 -16.24
CA LEU A 496 7.57 15.46 -14.87
C LEU A 496 8.84 14.85 -14.27
N ILE A 497 9.51 13.95 -15.01
CA ILE A 497 10.79 13.38 -14.56
C ILE A 497 11.84 14.47 -14.39
N ALA A 498 11.95 15.39 -15.35
CA ALA A 498 12.90 16.50 -15.28
C ALA A 498 12.66 17.40 -14.06
N TYR A 499 11.40 17.65 -13.70
CA TYR A 499 11.04 18.41 -12.50
C TYR A 499 11.48 17.70 -11.20
N PHE A 500 11.19 16.40 -11.06
CA PHE A 500 11.61 15.64 -9.89
C PHE A 500 13.15 15.55 -9.77
N ILE A 501 13.86 15.41 -10.90
CA ILE A 501 15.33 15.50 -10.93
C ILE A 501 15.82 16.89 -10.53
N PHE A 502 15.16 17.95 -11.01
CA PHE A 502 15.50 19.32 -10.64
C PHE A 502 15.40 19.52 -9.13
N LEU A 503 14.30 19.10 -8.50
CA LEU A 503 14.12 19.15 -7.04
C LEU A 503 15.24 18.43 -6.29
N LYS A 504 15.66 17.26 -6.78
CA LYS A 504 16.79 16.51 -6.21
C LYS A 504 18.11 17.28 -6.27
N THR A 505 18.38 17.98 -7.38
CA THR A 505 19.67 18.65 -7.63
C THR A 505 19.84 19.98 -6.93
N GLN A 506 18.74 20.69 -6.62
CA GLN A 506 18.83 22.02 -6.00
C GLN A 506 19.04 21.98 -4.49
N ASN A 507 18.98 20.82 -3.83
CA ASN A 507 19.06 20.70 -2.36
C ASN A 507 18.08 21.62 -1.60
N LEU A 508 17.05 22.15 -2.30
CA LEU A 508 15.96 23.03 -1.82
C LEU A 508 15.01 22.32 -0.83
N LEU A 509 15.49 21.30 -0.12
CA LEU A 509 14.68 20.39 0.69
C LEU A 509 15.07 20.40 2.17
N GLU A 510 16.07 21.22 2.53
CA GLU A 510 16.26 21.75 3.90
C GLU A 510 15.55 23.11 4.05
N ILE A 511 14.39 23.32 3.39
CA ILE A 511 13.57 24.52 3.62
C ILE A 511 12.93 24.36 5.00
N THR A 512 13.56 24.98 6.00
CA THR A 512 12.85 25.35 7.23
C THR A 512 11.72 26.29 6.85
N ALA A 513 10.59 26.22 7.55
CA ALA A 513 9.35 26.96 7.28
C ALA A 513 9.47 28.51 7.21
N ASP A 514 10.68 29.07 7.33
CA ASP A 514 10.99 30.49 7.28
C ASP A 514 11.50 30.99 5.91
N ASP A 515 11.80 30.11 4.94
CA ASP A 515 12.21 30.57 3.60
C ASP A 515 10.98 30.69 2.67
N GLU A 516 10.53 31.94 2.51
CA GLU A 516 9.36 32.31 1.69
C GLU A 516 9.58 32.21 0.18
N ASP A 517 10.82 32.06 -0.31
CA ASP A 517 11.17 32.08 -1.74
C ASP A 517 10.86 30.78 -2.50
#